data_AF-A0A819X3X1-F1
#
_entry.id   AF-A0A819X3X1-F1
#
_cell.length_a   1.000
_cell.length_b   1.000
_cell.length_c   1.000
_cell.angle_alpha   90.00
_cell.angle_beta   90.00
_cell.angle_gamma   90.00
#
_symmetry.space_group_name_H-M   'P 1'
#
loop_
_entity.id
_entity.type
_entity.pdbx_description
1 polymer ?
#
loop_
_entity_poly.entity_id
_entity_poly.type
_entity_poly.pdbx_seq_one_letter_code
_entity_poly.pdbx_strand_id
1 'polypeptide(L)'
;VTTTVKTDMSTTMGIGSTQVTNIPSSMKTASTMMNSNVQTSTSTQSVFWNIDKSLNYGRGHFGSTILANGQVLVAGGFFNSTAVISGAEVYTSTGWQFVAPMKIPRGYHTVTAFANNTKVLAAGSDSTRGQQTAEVYSVVNNTWTFTSNNMSSPRFAHTATLLANGQILLAGGSNASGTSTSAAELYIPSSNSFINTNNMNIARSYLTSTLLSDGSTVLVTGGVNASNYLISTAELYINGSWTLLSSRMTQNRANHAAVLLNDGTVLVVGGGSSNPSAYSTAEIYNATSQKFTAVGSMQYRRGALTLTLLPSGKVLAVGGADWTLGTKPLVCELYDPVTRTWSNTSMLNHGRNFHQTVLLNNFVLTTGGYDENSNIVTSSETYNF
;
A
#
# COMPACT_ATOMS: atom_id res chain seq x y z
N VAL A 1 62.62 36.07 40.03
CA VAL A 1 61.84 36.33 38.81
C VAL A 1 60.50 36.89 39.23
N THR A 2 60.29 38.15 38.88
CA THR A 2 59.03 38.94 38.78
C THR A 2 57.83 38.13 38.25
N THR A 3 56.52 38.42 38.46
CA THR A 3 55.67 39.44 39.16
C THR A 3 54.22 38.88 39.07
N THR A 4 53.22 39.12 39.94
CA THR A 4 52.58 40.34 40.49
C THR A 4 51.72 41.13 39.47
N VAL A 5 50.42 41.46 39.65
CA VAL A 5 49.30 40.86 40.42
C VAL A 5 47.94 41.56 40.07
N LYS A 6 46.79 40.98 40.47
CA LYS A 6 45.44 41.61 40.69
C LYS A 6 44.43 41.88 39.55
N THR A 7 43.18 41.88 40.06
CA THR A 7 41.84 42.19 39.56
C THR A 7 41.55 43.68 39.31
N ASP A 8 40.47 43.99 38.57
CA ASP A 8 39.32 44.88 38.92
C ASP A 8 38.56 45.34 37.64
N MET A 9 37.23 45.22 37.53
CA MET A 9 36.08 46.03 38.02
C MET A 9 35.66 47.28 37.19
N SER A 10 34.36 47.30 36.85
CA SER A 10 33.40 48.43 36.85
C SER A 10 33.58 49.71 35.99
N THR A 11 32.78 49.80 34.92
CA THR A 11 31.75 50.84 34.60
C THR A 11 31.99 52.38 34.72
N THR A 12 31.46 53.08 33.69
CA THR A 12 30.69 54.37 33.67
C THR A 12 31.33 55.69 33.18
N MET A 13 30.49 56.50 32.52
CA MET A 13 30.58 57.94 32.17
C MET A 13 31.53 58.34 31.02
N GLY A 14 31.22 59.37 30.21
CA GLY A 14 29.97 60.13 30.09
C GLY A 14 30.13 61.52 29.44
N ILE A 15 29.21 61.87 28.52
CA ILE A 15 28.76 63.23 28.12
C ILE A 15 29.81 64.22 27.55
N GLY A 16 29.54 64.71 26.33
CA GLY A 16 30.16 65.91 25.76
C GLY A 16 29.28 66.51 24.66
N SER A 17 28.74 67.71 24.89
CA SER A 17 27.71 68.36 24.05
C SER A 17 28.24 69.57 23.28
N THR A 18 27.52 69.95 22.21
CA THR A 18 27.33 71.27 21.53
C THR A 18 27.21 71.03 20.01
N GLN A 19 26.44 71.71 19.15
CA GLN A 19 25.37 72.73 19.14
C GLN A 19 25.10 73.02 17.63
N VAL A 20 23.83 73.07 17.19
CA VAL A 20 23.23 74.11 16.29
C VAL A 20 23.78 74.24 14.83
N THR A 21 22.98 74.16 13.74
CA THR A 21 21.89 75.09 13.32
C THR A 21 20.78 74.49 12.42
N ASN A 22 19.56 75.02 12.59
CA ASN A 22 18.48 75.34 11.64
C ASN A 22 18.33 74.63 10.25
N ILE A 23 17.13 74.09 9.99
CA ILE A 23 16.47 74.07 8.66
C ILE A 23 14.98 74.47 8.83
N PRO A 24 14.39 75.35 7.98
CA PRO A 24 12.98 75.75 8.07
C PRO A 24 11.98 74.75 7.46
N SER A 25 10.69 74.97 7.71
CA SER A 25 9.58 74.08 7.35
C SER A 25 8.93 74.32 5.97
N SER A 26 8.24 73.28 5.48
CA SER A 26 7.27 73.21 4.35
C SER A 26 7.88 73.02 2.94
N MET A 27 7.42 72.09 2.07
CA MET A 27 6.06 71.57 1.85
C MET A 27 5.99 70.12 1.29
N LYS A 28 4.92 69.42 1.72
CA LYS A 28 4.03 68.50 0.96
C LYS A 28 4.53 67.17 0.35
N THR A 29 4.10 66.11 1.02
CA THR A 29 3.47 64.88 0.47
C THR A 29 4.28 63.99 -0.49
N ALA A 30 5.03 63.05 0.09
CA ALA A 30 5.35 61.79 -0.57
C ALA A 30 4.18 60.79 -0.40
N SER A 31 3.91 59.98 -1.42
CA SER A 31 2.82 59.01 -1.48
C SER A 31 3.09 57.75 -0.65
N THR A 32 2.09 57.33 0.14
CA THR A 32 2.14 56.09 0.90
C THR A 32 1.93 54.88 -0.02
N MET A 33 3.00 54.37 -0.62
CA MET A 33 2.98 53.04 -1.23
C MET A 33 2.90 51.99 -0.11
N MET A 34 1.72 51.39 0.07
CA MET A 34 1.57 50.21 0.92
C MET A 34 2.37 49.05 0.30
N ASN A 35 3.53 48.74 0.87
CA ASN A 35 4.14 47.43 0.64
C ASN A 35 3.30 46.38 1.38
N SER A 36 2.30 45.83 0.69
CA SER A 36 1.68 44.58 1.07
C SER A 36 2.69 43.44 0.88
N ASN A 37 3.57 43.29 1.87
CA ASN A 37 4.36 42.07 2.06
C ASN A 37 3.40 40.92 2.40
N VAL A 38 2.73 40.40 1.36
CA VAL A 38 2.12 39.09 1.40
C VAL A 38 3.29 38.11 1.45
N GLN A 39 3.75 37.80 2.66
CA GLN A 39 4.40 36.52 2.88
C GLN A 39 3.36 35.46 2.56
N THR A 40 3.38 34.97 1.33
CA THR A 40 2.82 33.66 1.02
C THR A 40 3.67 32.65 1.78
N SER A 41 3.31 32.42 3.04
CA SER A 41 3.75 31.25 3.78
C SER A 41 3.14 30.04 3.09
N THR A 42 3.80 29.57 2.03
CA THR A 42 3.70 28.18 1.63
C THR A 42 4.18 27.39 2.83
N SER A 43 3.25 26.98 3.69
CA SER A 43 3.51 25.97 4.70
C SER A 43 3.91 24.72 3.93
N THR A 44 5.22 24.52 3.78
CA THR A 44 5.78 23.22 3.45
C THR A 44 5.43 22.34 4.63
N GLN A 45 4.24 21.73 4.57
CA GLN A 45 3.83 20.73 5.52
C GLN A 45 4.91 19.68 5.46
N SER A 46 5.66 19.52 6.56
CA SER A 46 6.67 18.49 6.62
C SER A 46 5.97 17.16 6.35
N VAL A 47 6.54 16.38 5.45
CA VAL A 47 6.05 15.04 5.16
C VAL A 47 6.57 14.15 6.28
N PHE A 48 5.69 13.61 7.13
CA PHE A 48 6.02 12.69 8.21
C PHE A 48 4.89 11.69 8.49
N TRP A 49 5.28 10.51 8.97
CA TRP A 49 4.34 9.51 9.47
C TRP A 49 3.91 9.88 10.89
N ASN A 50 2.60 9.94 11.10
CA ASN A 50 1.97 10.18 12.40
C ASN A 50 1.46 8.86 12.96
N ILE A 51 1.74 8.55 14.22
CA ILE A 51 1.04 7.46 14.92
C ILE A 51 -0.44 7.82 15.01
N ASP A 52 -1.31 6.89 14.64
CA ASP A 52 -2.76 7.03 14.70
C ASP A 52 -3.37 5.90 15.53
N LYS A 53 -4.68 5.97 15.72
CA LYS A 53 -5.49 5.08 16.54
C LYS A 53 -5.26 3.62 16.13
N SER A 54 -4.86 2.82 17.10
CA SER A 54 -4.57 1.39 16.90
C SER A 54 -5.83 0.57 16.68
N LEU A 55 -5.68 -0.52 15.92
CA LEU A 55 -6.68 -1.59 15.82
C LEU A 55 -6.98 -2.17 17.20
N ASN A 56 -8.21 -2.69 17.38
CA ASN A 56 -8.58 -3.36 18.61
C ASN A 56 -7.85 -4.70 18.77
N TYR A 57 -7.53 -5.39 17.66
CA TYR A 57 -6.64 -6.56 17.66
C TYR A 57 -5.61 -6.49 16.52
N GLY A 58 -4.39 -6.96 16.80
CA GLY A 58 -3.34 -7.04 15.80
C GLY A 58 -3.71 -8.02 14.68
N ARG A 59 -3.34 -7.68 13.45
CA ARG A 59 -3.61 -8.53 12.28
C ARG A 59 -2.50 -8.47 11.23
N GLY A 60 -2.08 -9.64 10.74
CA GLY A 60 -1.19 -9.82 9.57
C GLY A 60 -1.88 -10.66 8.48
N HIS A 61 -1.52 -10.46 7.20
CA HIS A 61 -2.17 -11.14 6.04
C HIS A 61 -3.72 -11.05 6.02
N PHE A 62 -4.24 -9.92 6.50
CA PHE A 62 -5.63 -9.53 6.42
C PHE A 62 -5.90 -8.78 5.11
N GLY A 63 -7.17 -8.68 4.71
CA GLY A 63 -7.56 -7.83 3.58
C GLY A 63 -8.16 -6.51 4.06
N SER A 64 -8.03 -5.47 3.23
CA SER A 64 -8.58 -4.14 3.49
C SER A 64 -9.22 -3.53 2.24
N THR A 65 -10.25 -2.70 2.42
CA THR A 65 -10.86 -1.97 1.30
C THR A 65 -11.58 -0.69 1.77
N ILE A 66 -11.81 0.25 0.86
CA ILE A 66 -12.62 1.45 1.11
C ILE A 66 -14.10 1.10 0.92
N LEU A 67 -14.94 1.56 1.84
CA LEU A 67 -16.40 1.43 1.79
C LEU A 67 -17.07 2.65 1.15
N ALA A 68 -18.34 2.53 0.75
CA ALA A 68 -19.11 3.60 0.10
C ALA A 68 -19.22 4.90 0.92
N ASN A 69 -19.07 4.80 2.25
CA ASN A 69 -19.09 5.92 3.20
C ASN A 69 -17.69 6.52 3.48
N GLY A 70 -16.65 6.11 2.73
CA GLY A 70 -15.27 6.57 2.89
C GLY A 70 -14.49 5.93 4.04
N GLN A 71 -15.10 5.02 4.82
CA GLN A 71 -14.39 4.27 5.86
C GLN A 71 -13.50 3.18 5.26
N VAL A 72 -12.43 2.81 5.98
CA VAL A 72 -11.58 1.66 5.62
C VAL A 72 -12.04 0.45 6.41
N LEU A 73 -12.53 -0.58 5.73
CA LEU A 73 -12.76 -1.91 6.32
C LEU A 73 -11.44 -2.69 6.34
N VAL A 74 -11.15 -3.36 7.45
CA VAL A 74 -10.19 -4.46 7.53
C VAL A 74 -10.92 -5.72 7.99
N ALA A 75 -10.60 -6.88 7.42
CA ALA A 75 -11.22 -8.15 7.77
C ALA A 75 -10.20 -9.28 7.89
N GLY A 76 -10.39 -10.13 8.90
CA GLY A 76 -9.59 -11.32 9.16
C GLY A 76 -8.09 -11.05 9.39
N GLY A 77 -7.27 -11.98 8.94
CA GLY A 77 -5.84 -12.05 9.18
C GLY A 77 -5.46 -13.01 10.32
N PHE A 78 -4.16 -13.11 10.54
CA PHE A 78 -3.55 -13.80 11.67
C PHE A 78 -3.50 -12.85 12.87
N PHE A 79 -3.95 -13.31 14.03
CA PHE A 79 -3.82 -12.62 15.32
C PHE A 79 -2.51 -12.96 16.03
N ASN A 80 -2.00 -14.18 15.81
CA ASN A 80 -0.65 -14.60 16.18
C ASN A 80 -0.13 -15.58 15.11
N SER A 81 1.00 -16.26 15.35
CA SER A 81 1.64 -17.16 14.38
C SER A 81 0.78 -18.35 13.93
N THR A 82 -0.27 -18.73 14.66
CA THR A 82 -1.13 -19.90 14.36
C THR A 82 -2.62 -19.58 14.28
N ALA A 83 -3.10 -18.57 15.02
CA ALA A 83 -4.52 -18.24 15.10
C ALA A 83 -4.91 -17.21 14.03
N VAL A 84 -5.87 -17.58 13.18
CA VAL A 84 -6.57 -16.67 12.26
C VAL A 84 -7.90 -16.26 12.85
N ILE A 85 -8.31 -15.02 12.57
CA ILE A 85 -9.54 -14.42 13.08
C ILE A 85 -10.57 -14.18 11.97
N SER A 86 -11.84 -14.12 12.35
CA SER A 86 -12.94 -13.68 11.49
C SER A 86 -13.36 -12.22 11.74
N GLY A 87 -12.83 -11.60 12.81
CA GLY A 87 -13.15 -10.24 13.21
C GLY A 87 -12.80 -9.20 12.14
N ALA A 88 -13.70 -8.24 11.98
CA ALA A 88 -13.55 -7.12 11.06
C ALA A 88 -13.76 -5.79 11.80
N GLU A 89 -13.07 -4.75 11.35
CA GLU A 89 -13.08 -3.42 11.96
C GLU A 89 -13.17 -2.36 10.85
N VAL A 90 -13.81 -1.22 11.14
CA VAL A 90 -13.81 -0.04 10.26
C VAL A 90 -13.05 1.11 10.91
N TYR A 91 -12.18 1.76 10.14
CA TYR A 91 -11.52 2.99 10.54
C TYR A 91 -12.50 4.17 10.41
N THR A 92 -12.64 4.95 11.47
CA THR A 92 -13.54 6.11 11.57
C THR A 92 -12.78 7.31 12.16
N SER A 93 -13.41 8.50 12.18
CA SER A 93 -12.83 9.68 12.82
C SER A 93 -12.49 9.47 14.31
N THR A 94 -13.28 8.66 15.02
CA THR A 94 -13.04 8.29 16.42
C THR A 94 -12.12 7.06 16.59
N GLY A 95 -11.70 6.43 15.49
CA GLY A 95 -10.80 5.28 15.46
C GLY A 95 -11.44 3.99 14.96
N TRP A 96 -10.77 2.87 15.21
CA TRP A 96 -11.21 1.56 14.78
C TRP A 96 -12.40 1.07 15.61
N GLN A 97 -13.48 0.72 14.92
CA GLN A 97 -14.72 0.21 15.51
C GLN A 97 -15.00 -1.19 14.98
N PHE A 98 -15.41 -2.11 15.84
CA PHE A 98 -15.84 -3.44 15.39
C PHE A 98 -17.07 -3.36 14.51
N VAL A 99 -17.07 -4.15 13.44
CA VAL A 99 -18.26 -4.50 12.65
C VAL A 99 -18.54 -5.99 12.80
N ALA A 100 -19.63 -6.49 12.21
CA ALA A 100 -19.94 -7.91 12.26
C ALA A 100 -18.75 -8.74 11.74
N PRO A 101 -18.37 -9.82 12.43
CA PRO A 101 -17.32 -10.71 11.98
C PRO A 101 -17.79 -11.56 10.80
N MET A 102 -16.84 -12.04 10.00
CA MET A 102 -17.08 -13.15 9.08
C MET A 102 -17.51 -14.39 9.88
N LYS A 103 -18.21 -15.31 9.23
CA LYS A 103 -18.62 -16.60 9.81
C LYS A 103 -17.44 -17.57 9.90
N ILE A 104 -16.51 -17.47 8.95
CA ILE A 104 -15.28 -18.27 8.91
C ILE A 104 -14.07 -17.34 9.14
N PRO A 105 -13.09 -17.70 9.99
CA PRO A 105 -11.81 -17.01 10.08
C PRO A 105 -11.03 -17.10 8.76
N ARG A 106 -10.37 -16.02 8.32
CA ARG A 106 -9.65 -15.99 7.02
C ARG A 106 -8.33 -15.24 7.09
N GLY A 107 -7.25 -15.77 6.50
CA GLY A 107 -5.92 -15.14 6.43
C GLY A 107 -5.15 -15.61 5.19
N TYR A 108 -4.39 -14.75 4.49
CA TYR A 108 -4.03 -14.95 3.07
C TYR A 108 -5.25 -15.03 2.13
N HIS A 109 -6.34 -14.37 2.53
CA HIS A 109 -7.58 -14.25 1.77
C HIS A 109 -7.62 -12.88 1.07
N THR A 110 -8.54 -12.70 0.12
CA THR A 110 -8.75 -11.42 -0.55
C THR A 110 -10.01 -10.74 -0.02
N VAL A 111 -9.98 -9.40 0.05
CA VAL A 111 -11.12 -8.54 0.42
C VAL A 111 -11.30 -7.51 -0.68
N THR A 112 -12.43 -7.57 -1.40
CA THR A 112 -12.67 -6.75 -2.60
C THR A 112 -14.02 -6.06 -2.49
N ALA A 113 -14.02 -4.73 -2.39
CA ALA A 113 -15.25 -3.94 -2.48
C ALA A 113 -15.86 -4.02 -3.89
N PHE A 114 -17.18 -4.01 -3.98
CA PHE A 114 -17.95 -3.98 -5.23
C PHE A 114 -19.31 -3.30 -5.03
N ALA A 115 -20.09 -3.16 -6.10
CA ALA A 115 -21.38 -2.47 -6.10
C ALA A 115 -21.27 -1.06 -5.46
N ASN A 116 -20.41 -0.22 -6.05
CA ASN A 116 -20.09 1.13 -5.55
C ASN A 116 -19.65 1.13 -4.08
N ASN A 117 -18.84 0.15 -3.70
CA ASN A 117 -18.31 -0.09 -2.35
C ASN A 117 -19.37 -0.30 -1.24
N THR A 118 -20.62 -0.63 -1.61
CA THR A 118 -21.70 -0.97 -0.66
C THR A 118 -21.67 -2.43 -0.22
N LYS A 119 -20.90 -3.27 -0.91
CA LYS A 119 -20.66 -4.68 -0.58
C LYS A 119 -19.17 -5.01 -0.68
N VAL A 120 -18.74 -6.03 0.04
CA VAL A 120 -17.35 -6.52 0.02
C VAL A 120 -17.33 -8.04 -0.04
N LEU A 121 -16.59 -8.62 -0.98
CA LEU A 121 -16.36 -10.06 -1.06
C LEU A 121 -15.09 -10.40 -0.26
N ALA A 122 -15.20 -11.31 0.70
CA ALA A 122 -14.07 -11.97 1.35
C ALA A 122 -14.01 -13.43 0.90
N ALA A 123 -12.91 -13.84 0.24
CA ALA A 123 -12.80 -15.15 -0.40
C ALA A 123 -11.49 -15.86 -0.06
N GLY A 124 -11.59 -17.20 0.11
CA GLY A 124 -10.45 -18.09 0.37
C GLY A 124 -10.00 -18.16 1.83
N SER A 125 -9.06 -19.10 2.05
CA SER A 125 -8.28 -19.48 3.26
C SER A 125 -8.92 -19.50 4.66
N ASP A 126 -8.46 -20.40 5.55
CA ASP A 126 -8.80 -20.41 6.99
C ASP A 126 -7.62 -20.32 7.98
N SER A 127 -6.38 -20.42 7.50
CA SER A 127 -5.07 -20.33 8.22
C SER A 127 -4.08 -21.36 7.68
N THR A 128 -4.55 -22.58 7.43
CA THR A 128 -3.71 -23.75 7.19
C THR A 128 -3.89 -24.33 5.80
N ARG A 129 -5.04 -24.09 5.16
CA ARG A 129 -5.37 -24.64 3.84
C ARG A 129 -6.14 -23.61 3.01
N GLY A 130 -6.03 -23.72 1.69
CA GLY A 130 -6.92 -23.04 0.77
C GLY A 130 -8.37 -23.45 1.05
N GLN A 131 -9.27 -22.47 1.09
CA GLN A 131 -10.70 -22.69 1.28
C GLN A 131 -11.48 -22.37 0.00
N GLN A 132 -12.59 -23.09 -0.20
CA GLN A 132 -13.52 -22.86 -1.31
C GLN A 132 -14.62 -21.84 -0.97
N THR A 133 -14.85 -21.56 0.32
CA THR A 133 -15.94 -20.68 0.75
C THR A 133 -15.60 -19.20 0.52
N ALA A 134 -16.62 -18.39 0.30
CA ALA A 134 -16.54 -16.94 0.32
C ALA A 134 -17.78 -16.34 0.99
N GLU A 135 -17.65 -15.10 1.44
CA GLU A 135 -18.68 -14.35 2.14
C GLU A 135 -18.77 -12.93 1.61
N VAL A 136 -19.98 -12.39 1.60
CA VAL A 136 -20.29 -11.02 1.20
C VAL A 136 -20.72 -10.23 2.42
N TYR A 137 -20.00 -9.15 2.71
CA TYR A 137 -20.40 -8.13 3.66
C TYR A 137 -21.41 -7.17 3.02
N SER A 138 -22.49 -6.86 3.72
CA SER A 138 -23.38 -5.75 3.43
C SER A 138 -23.03 -4.57 4.33
N VAL A 139 -22.56 -3.46 3.74
CA VAL A 139 -22.20 -2.25 4.51
C VAL A 139 -23.42 -1.64 5.19
N VAL A 140 -24.58 -1.65 4.52
CA VAL A 140 -25.84 -1.09 5.03
C VAL A 140 -26.39 -1.91 6.20
N ASN A 141 -26.29 -3.24 6.11
CA ASN A 141 -26.89 -4.14 7.11
C ASN A 141 -25.89 -4.58 8.19
N ASN A 142 -24.61 -4.21 8.09
CA ASN A 142 -23.53 -4.68 8.96
C ASN A 142 -23.57 -6.21 9.19
N THR A 143 -23.57 -6.99 8.10
CA THR A 143 -23.72 -8.46 8.15
C THR A 143 -22.93 -9.16 7.06
N TRP A 144 -22.41 -10.35 7.37
CA TRP A 144 -21.78 -11.26 6.41
C TRP A 144 -22.73 -12.41 6.05
N THR A 145 -22.84 -12.70 4.75
CA THR A 145 -23.61 -13.82 4.21
C THR A 145 -22.74 -14.66 3.28
N PHE A 146 -22.88 -15.99 3.33
CA PHE A 146 -22.18 -16.86 2.37
C PHE A 146 -22.63 -16.59 0.93
N THR A 147 -21.73 -16.85 -0.02
CA THR A 147 -22.08 -16.94 -1.44
C THR A 147 -23.03 -18.12 -1.69
N SER A 148 -23.85 -18.04 -2.74
CA SER A 148 -24.86 -19.03 -3.12
C SER A 148 -24.26 -20.39 -3.49
N ASN A 149 -23.01 -20.40 -3.92
CA ASN A 149 -22.16 -21.58 -4.10
C ASN A 149 -20.73 -21.26 -3.62
N ASN A 150 -19.90 -22.30 -3.54
CA ASN A 150 -18.47 -22.19 -3.27
C ASN A 150 -17.67 -22.06 -4.58
N MET A 151 -16.42 -21.59 -4.47
CA MET A 151 -15.42 -21.71 -5.52
C MET A 151 -15.13 -23.19 -5.84
N SER A 152 -14.87 -23.51 -7.11
CA SER A 152 -14.48 -24.85 -7.53
C SER A 152 -13.10 -25.25 -7.01
N SER A 153 -12.16 -24.30 -6.98
CA SER A 153 -10.80 -24.52 -6.46
C SER A 153 -10.62 -23.88 -5.08
N PRO A 154 -10.21 -24.64 -4.03
CA PRO A 154 -9.78 -24.03 -2.78
C PRO A 154 -8.57 -23.14 -3.03
N ARG A 155 -8.52 -21.95 -2.42
CA ARG A 155 -7.40 -21.01 -2.63
C ARG A 155 -7.03 -20.17 -1.40
N PHE A 156 -5.74 -19.86 -1.29
CA PHE A 156 -5.13 -18.83 -0.44
C PHE A 156 -3.96 -18.19 -1.20
N ALA A 157 -3.52 -16.98 -0.81
CA ALA A 157 -2.48 -16.22 -1.52
C ALA A 157 -2.75 -16.07 -3.04
N HIS A 158 -4.04 -15.98 -3.38
CA HIS A 158 -4.57 -15.67 -4.70
C HIS A 158 -4.85 -14.17 -4.80
N THR A 159 -5.26 -13.71 -5.98
CA THR A 159 -5.76 -12.33 -6.14
C THR A 159 -7.23 -12.31 -6.54
N ALA A 160 -7.90 -11.19 -6.24
CA ALA A 160 -9.28 -10.91 -6.61
C ALA A 160 -9.37 -9.49 -7.18
N THR A 161 -9.73 -9.37 -8.45
CA THR A 161 -9.76 -8.09 -9.20
C THR A 161 -11.19 -7.76 -9.60
N LEU A 162 -11.73 -6.64 -9.11
CA LEU A 162 -12.99 -6.09 -9.61
C LEU A 162 -12.78 -5.62 -11.06
N LEU A 163 -13.62 -6.08 -11.98
CA LEU A 163 -13.68 -5.65 -13.37
C LEU A 163 -14.70 -4.51 -13.52
N ALA A 164 -14.59 -3.68 -14.57
CA ALA A 164 -15.52 -2.57 -14.80
C ALA A 164 -16.98 -3.02 -15.07
N ASN A 165 -17.18 -4.28 -15.47
CA ASN A 165 -18.52 -4.88 -15.60
C ASN A 165 -19.13 -5.32 -14.25
N GLY A 166 -18.45 -5.07 -13.12
CA GLY A 166 -18.87 -5.40 -11.77
C GLY A 166 -18.56 -6.83 -11.29
N GLN A 167 -18.11 -7.73 -12.18
CA GLN A 167 -17.65 -9.07 -11.80
C GLN A 167 -16.30 -9.00 -11.08
N ILE A 168 -15.98 -10.00 -10.26
CA ILE A 168 -14.66 -10.11 -9.61
C ILE A 168 -13.95 -11.35 -10.14
N LEU A 169 -12.77 -11.16 -10.76
CA LEU A 169 -11.90 -12.25 -11.20
C LEU A 169 -11.02 -12.72 -10.04
N LEU A 170 -11.17 -13.98 -9.63
CA LEU A 170 -10.30 -14.65 -8.68
C LEU A 170 -9.32 -15.53 -9.45
N ALA A 171 -8.00 -15.32 -9.28
CA ALA A 171 -6.97 -15.99 -10.07
C ALA A 171 -5.85 -16.58 -9.21
N GLY A 172 -5.48 -17.82 -9.50
CA GLY A 172 -4.37 -18.52 -8.85
C GLY A 172 -4.56 -18.75 -7.35
N GLY A 173 -3.46 -18.61 -6.62
CA GLY A 173 -3.29 -19.01 -5.22
C GLY A 173 -2.69 -20.39 -5.07
N SER A 174 -2.61 -20.85 -3.83
CA SER A 174 -2.28 -22.22 -3.44
C SER A 174 -3.54 -22.94 -2.95
N ASN A 175 -3.64 -24.22 -3.31
CA ASN A 175 -4.79 -25.07 -2.99
C ASN A 175 -4.75 -25.61 -1.54
N ALA A 176 -5.63 -26.56 -1.22
CA ALA A 176 -5.67 -27.19 0.10
C ALA A 176 -4.41 -28.02 0.47
N SER A 177 -3.56 -28.40 -0.50
CA SER A 177 -2.25 -29.04 -0.28
C SER A 177 -1.07 -28.05 -0.32
N GLY A 178 -1.33 -26.75 -0.37
CA GLY A 178 -0.29 -25.71 -0.49
C GLY A 178 0.27 -25.54 -1.91
N THR A 179 -0.09 -26.41 -2.85
CA THR A 179 0.38 -26.39 -4.23
C THR A 179 -0.26 -25.23 -5.00
N SER A 180 0.55 -24.43 -5.69
CA SER A 180 0.03 -23.35 -6.55
C SER A 180 -0.92 -23.89 -7.62
N THR A 181 -2.04 -23.20 -7.85
CA THR A 181 -3.05 -23.54 -8.86
C THR A 181 -3.05 -22.53 -10.01
N SER A 182 -3.49 -22.97 -11.20
CA SER A 182 -3.79 -22.09 -12.33
C SER A 182 -5.28 -21.72 -12.41
N ALA A 183 -6.11 -22.24 -11.50
CA ALA A 183 -7.55 -22.05 -11.51
C ALA A 183 -7.94 -20.57 -11.46
N ALA A 184 -8.88 -20.18 -12.31
CA ALA A 184 -9.50 -18.86 -12.31
C ALA A 184 -11.03 -18.96 -12.37
N GLU A 185 -11.69 -18.08 -11.62
CA GLU A 185 -13.15 -18.08 -11.44
C GLU A 185 -13.66 -16.64 -11.42
N LEU A 186 -14.88 -16.41 -11.89
CA LEU A 186 -15.57 -15.12 -11.79
C LEU A 186 -16.65 -15.20 -10.72
N TYR A 187 -16.59 -14.31 -9.73
CA TYR A 187 -17.73 -14.03 -8.86
C TYR A 187 -18.69 -13.07 -9.56
N ILE A 188 -19.98 -13.44 -9.57
CA ILE A 188 -21.08 -12.75 -10.23
C ILE A 188 -22.01 -12.14 -9.17
N PRO A 189 -21.98 -10.81 -8.95
CA PRO A 189 -22.75 -10.17 -7.88
C PRO A 189 -24.26 -10.32 -7.94
N SER A 190 -24.84 -10.43 -9.14
CA SER A 190 -26.29 -10.49 -9.36
C SER A 190 -26.91 -11.82 -8.90
N SER A 191 -26.15 -12.93 -9.01
CA SER A 191 -26.54 -14.27 -8.55
C SER A 191 -25.86 -14.66 -7.23
N ASN A 192 -24.96 -13.81 -6.69
CA ASN A 192 -24.16 -14.07 -5.50
C ASN A 192 -23.35 -15.38 -5.62
N SER A 193 -22.84 -15.69 -6.82
CA SER A 193 -22.27 -17.02 -7.14
C SER A 193 -20.99 -16.95 -7.97
N PHE A 194 -20.17 -17.99 -7.87
CA PHE A 194 -19.01 -18.22 -8.73
C PHE A 194 -19.38 -18.98 -10.00
N ILE A 195 -18.72 -18.62 -11.11
CA ILE A 195 -18.65 -19.42 -12.34
C ILE A 195 -17.18 -19.68 -12.70
N ASN A 196 -16.90 -20.85 -13.27
CA ASN A 196 -15.57 -21.13 -13.80
C ASN A 196 -15.29 -20.28 -15.04
N THR A 197 -14.04 -19.83 -15.19
CA THR A 197 -13.51 -19.31 -16.46
C THR A 197 -12.33 -20.18 -16.89
N ASN A 198 -11.65 -19.88 -18.00
CA ASN A 198 -10.47 -20.65 -18.38
C ASN A 198 -9.34 -20.47 -17.34
N ASN A 199 -8.47 -21.47 -17.23
CA ASN A 199 -7.33 -21.44 -16.32
C ASN A 199 -6.17 -20.62 -16.91
N MET A 200 -5.30 -20.11 -16.03
CA MET A 200 -3.99 -19.57 -16.42
C MET A 200 -3.12 -20.67 -17.07
N ASN A 201 -2.21 -20.25 -17.93
CA ASN A 201 -1.20 -21.11 -18.57
C ASN A 201 -0.19 -21.64 -17.55
N ILE A 202 0.13 -20.84 -16.52
CA ILE A 202 1.05 -21.20 -15.44
C ILE A 202 0.31 -21.09 -14.11
N ALA A 203 0.43 -22.11 -13.25
CA ALA A 203 -0.07 -22.07 -11.88
C ALA A 203 0.75 -21.11 -11.02
N ARG A 204 0.11 -20.29 -10.16
CA ARG A 204 0.79 -19.22 -9.41
C ARG A 204 0.14 -18.96 -8.06
N SER A 205 0.94 -18.82 -7.00
CA SER A 205 0.56 -18.22 -5.71
C SER A 205 1.45 -17.01 -5.40
N TYR A 206 1.05 -16.12 -4.48
CA TYR A 206 1.80 -14.90 -4.13
C TYR A 206 2.11 -13.97 -5.32
N LEU A 207 1.25 -14.04 -6.34
CA LEU A 207 1.18 -13.21 -7.53
C LEU A 207 0.57 -11.83 -7.21
N THR A 208 0.75 -10.86 -8.12
CA THR A 208 -0.08 -9.64 -8.17
C THR A 208 -0.96 -9.65 -9.40
N SER A 209 -2.15 -9.05 -9.31
CA SER A 209 -2.99 -8.74 -10.46
C SER A 209 -3.37 -7.27 -10.49
N THR A 210 -3.41 -6.69 -11.67
CA THR A 210 -3.71 -5.27 -11.90
C THR A 210 -4.71 -5.16 -13.06
N LEU A 211 -5.87 -4.56 -12.79
CA LEU A 211 -6.79 -4.13 -13.84
C LEU A 211 -6.11 -3.04 -14.66
N LEU A 212 -6.14 -3.14 -15.98
CA LEU A 212 -5.58 -2.13 -16.88
C LEU A 212 -6.61 -1.01 -17.14
N SER A 213 -6.16 0.09 -17.73
CA SER A 213 -6.97 1.30 -17.98
C SER A 213 -8.19 1.09 -18.88
N ASP A 214 -8.28 -0.04 -19.60
CA ASP A 214 -9.47 -0.42 -20.38
C ASP A 214 -10.62 -0.98 -19.53
N GLY A 215 -10.39 -1.18 -18.22
CA GLY A 215 -11.39 -1.69 -17.27
C GLY A 215 -11.78 -3.16 -17.44
N SER A 216 -11.15 -3.91 -18.35
CA SER A 216 -11.54 -5.28 -18.71
C SER A 216 -10.38 -6.27 -18.81
N THR A 217 -9.18 -5.80 -19.16
CA THR A 217 -7.96 -6.60 -19.16
C THR A 217 -7.34 -6.63 -17.77
N VAL A 218 -6.95 -7.82 -17.29
CA VAL A 218 -6.18 -7.97 -16.05
C VAL A 218 -4.79 -8.51 -16.38
N LEU A 219 -3.76 -7.77 -15.98
CA LEU A 219 -2.38 -8.25 -15.98
C LEU A 219 -2.13 -9.03 -14.68
N VAL A 220 -1.64 -10.26 -14.81
CA VAL A 220 -1.10 -11.07 -13.71
C VAL A 220 0.41 -11.17 -13.86
N THR A 221 1.17 -10.92 -12.79
CA THR A 221 2.64 -11.00 -12.81
C THR A 221 3.22 -11.86 -11.69
N GLY A 222 4.26 -12.63 -12.03
CA GLY A 222 5.10 -13.35 -11.10
C GLY A 222 4.38 -14.41 -10.27
N GLY A 223 4.81 -14.53 -9.01
CA GLY A 223 4.37 -15.54 -8.05
C GLY A 223 5.32 -16.74 -7.96
N VAL A 224 4.84 -17.78 -7.28
CA VAL A 224 5.49 -19.08 -7.11
C VAL A 224 4.68 -20.15 -7.85
N ASN A 225 5.34 -20.95 -8.70
CA ASN A 225 4.68 -21.97 -9.51
C ASN A 225 4.42 -23.28 -8.73
N ALA A 226 3.73 -24.24 -9.37
CA ALA A 226 3.39 -25.53 -8.73
C ALA A 226 4.61 -26.39 -8.33
N SER A 227 5.80 -26.09 -8.86
CA SER A 227 7.09 -26.71 -8.49
C SER A 227 7.86 -25.89 -7.44
N ASN A 228 7.20 -24.92 -6.80
CA ASN A 228 7.78 -23.98 -5.83
C ASN A 228 8.91 -23.07 -6.37
N TYR A 229 9.02 -22.90 -7.69
CA TYR A 229 9.95 -21.93 -8.28
C TYR A 229 9.29 -20.56 -8.45
N LEU A 230 10.05 -19.50 -8.16
CA LEU A 230 9.63 -18.14 -8.48
C LEU A 230 9.67 -17.94 -10.00
N ILE A 231 8.72 -17.18 -10.52
CA ILE A 231 8.58 -16.94 -11.95
C ILE A 231 8.61 -15.45 -12.28
N SER A 232 9.18 -15.12 -13.43
CA SER A 232 9.21 -13.79 -14.05
C SER A 232 8.12 -13.60 -15.11
N THR A 233 7.35 -14.65 -15.40
CA THR A 233 6.31 -14.60 -16.43
C THR A 233 5.13 -13.76 -16.01
N ALA A 234 4.42 -13.22 -17.00
CA ALA A 234 3.17 -12.51 -16.84
C ALA A 234 2.13 -13.03 -17.83
N GLU A 235 0.86 -12.87 -17.49
CA GLU A 235 -0.29 -13.29 -18.29
C GLU A 235 -1.33 -12.18 -18.35
N LEU A 236 -2.03 -12.09 -19.48
CA LEU A 236 -3.21 -11.22 -19.62
C LEU A 236 -4.47 -12.07 -19.59
N TYR A 237 -5.43 -11.69 -18.74
CA TYR A 237 -6.81 -12.14 -18.83
C TYR A 237 -7.63 -11.14 -19.65
N ILE A 238 -8.29 -11.61 -20.71
CA ILE A 238 -9.18 -10.80 -21.55
C ILE A 238 -10.42 -11.64 -21.86
N ASN A 239 -11.60 -11.21 -21.41
CA ASN A 239 -12.91 -11.81 -21.73
C ASN A 239 -12.94 -13.35 -21.64
N GLY A 240 -12.37 -13.92 -20.58
CA GLY A 240 -12.33 -15.36 -20.35
C GLY A 240 -11.12 -16.09 -20.94
N SER A 241 -10.25 -15.43 -21.69
CA SER A 241 -9.04 -16.02 -22.27
C SER A 241 -7.78 -15.60 -21.51
N TRP A 242 -6.81 -16.51 -21.38
CA TRP A 242 -5.51 -16.24 -20.76
C TRP A 242 -4.37 -16.34 -21.78
N THR A 243 -3.65 -15.24 -21.98
CA THR A 243 -2.50 -15.17 -22.90
C THR A 243 -1.20 -15.04 -22.12
N LEU A 244 -0.29 -16.00 -22.29
CA LEU A 244 1.08 -15.94 -21.77
C LEU A 244 1.91 -14.93 -22.57
N LEU A 245 2.46 -13.93 -21.88
CA LEU A 245 3.32 -12.93 -22.50
C LEU A 245 4.71 -13.50 -22.80
N SER A 246 5.25 -13.13 -23.97
CA SER A 246 6.61 -13.45 -24.38
C SER A 246 7.64 -12.60 -23.63
N SER A 247 7.31 -11.34 -23.33
CA SER A 247 8.10 -10.49 -22.44
C SER A 247 7.98 -10.99 -21.00
N ARG A 248 9.12 -10.99 -20.29
CA ARG A 248 9.22 -11.42 -18.90
C ARG A 248 9.83 -10.30 -18.06
N MET A 249 9.57 -10.38 -16.75
CA MET A 249 10.21 -9.53 -15.78
C MET A 249 11.71 -9.82 -15.65
N THR A 250 12.47 -8.81 -15.24
CA THR A 250 13.93 -8.93 -15.04
C THR A 250 14.33 -9.83 -13.88
N GLN A 251 13.42 -10.02 -12.91
CA GLN A 251 13.60 -10.90 -11.76
C GLN A 251 12.42 -11.85 -11.64
N ASN A 252 12.71 -13.07 -11.19
CA ASN A 252 11.68 -14.01 -10.74
C ASN A 252 11.18 -13.53 -9.37
N ARG A 253 9.93 -13.05 -9.26
CA ARG A 253 9.44 -12.36 -8.06
C ARG A 253 8.08 -12.87 -7.60
N ALA A 254 7.90 -12.93 -6.29
CA ALA A 254 6.68 -13.24 -5.57
C ALA A 254 6.59 -12.31 -4.34
N ASN A 255 5.41 -12.08 -3.77
CA ASN A 255 5.21 -11.07 -2.70
C ASN A 255 5.74 -9.67 -3.09
N HIS A 256 5.85 -9.38 -4.40
CA HIS A 256 6.09 -8.05 -4.93
C HIS A 256 4.79 -7.23 -4.87
N ALA A 257 4.90 -5.94 -5.10
CA ALA A 257 3.75 -5.06 -5.26
C ALA A 257 3.66 -4.56 -6.71
N ALA A 258 2.45 -4.27 -7.17
CA ALA A 258 2.18 -3.70 -8.48
C ALA A 258 1.08 -2.64 -8.40
N VAL A 259 1.20 -1.57 -9.20
CA VAL A 259 0.21 -0.48 -9.25
C VAL A 259 0.09 0.06 -10.67
N LEU A 260 -1.15 0.34 -11.11
CA LEU A 260 -1.43 1.04 -12.36
C LEU A 260 -1.09 2.53 -12.18
N LEU A 261 -0.37 3.11 -13.12
CA LEU A 261 0.01 4.52 -13.15
C LEU A 261 -0.98 5.36 -13.99
N ASN A 262 -0.95 6.68 -13.82
CA ASN A 262 -1.80 7.62 -14.58
C ASN A 262 -1.56 7.59 -16.10
N ASP A 263 -0.40 7.11 -16.57
CA ASP A 263 -0.09 6.93 -17.99
C ASP A 263 -0.58 5.59 -18.57
N GLY A 264 -1.28 4.79 -17.77
CA GLY A 264 -1.80 3.46 -18.13
C GLY A 264 -0.76 2.34 -18.12
N THR A 265 0.46 2.61 -17.69
CA THR A 265 1.48 1.56 -17.47
C THR A 265 1.40 0.98 -16.06
N VAL A 266 1.91 -0.23 -15.84
CA VAL A 266 1.92 -0.88 -14.52
C VAL A 266 3.33 -0.93 -13.97
N LEU A 267 3.56 -0.27 -12.84
CA LEU A 267 4.81 -0.35 -12.09
C LEU A 267 4.80 -1.63 -11.24
N VAL A 268 5.86 -2.44 -11.32
CA VAL A 268 6.05 -3.68 -10.55
C VAL A 268 7.36 -3.59 -9.76
N VAL A 269 7.31 -3.82 -8.44
CA VAL A 269 8.39 -3.45 -7.51
C VAL A 269 8.67 -4.55 -6.49
N GLY A 270 9.96 -4.82 -6.27
CA GLY A 270 10.44 -5.65 -5.16
C GLY A 270 9.96 -7.11 -5.23
N GLY A 271 9.56 -7.66 -4.08
CA GLY A 271 9.26 -9.08 -3.89
C GLY A 271 10.52 -9.94 -3.73
N GLY A 272 10.34 -11.25 -3.61
CA GLY A 272 11.40 -12.24 -3.38
C GLY A 272 10.85 -13.47 -2.65
N SER A 273 11.75 -14.32 -2.13
CA SER A 273 11.34 -15.49 -1.33
C SER A 273 12.39 -15.89 -0.28
N SER A 274 13.40 -16.66 -0.68
CA SER A 274 14.46 -17.18 0.18
C SER A 274 15.86 -16.80 -0.32
N ASN A 275 16.09 -16.78 -1.64
CA ASN A 275 17.40 -16.41 -2.20
C ASN A 275 17.29 -15.69 -3.57
N PRO A 276 17.41 -14.34 -3.61
CA PRO A 276 17.33 -13.44 -2.46
C PRO A 276 15.91 -13.43 -1.89
N SER A 277 15.79 -13.15 -0.59
CA SER A 277 14.46 -13.04 0.03
C SER A 277 13.70 -11.77 -0.38
N ALA A 278 14.43 -10.75 -0.84
CA ALA A 278 13.89 -9.50 -1.32
C ALA A 278 14.75 -8.88 -2.45
N TYR A 279 14.08 -8.22 -3.39
CA TYR A 279 14.68 -7.37 -4.43
C TYR A 279 14.38 -5.90 -4.14
N SER A 280 15.22 -5.00 -4.66
CA SER A 280 14.91 -3.56 -4.75
C SER A 280 14.55 -3.13 -6.18
N THR A 281 14.60 -4.05 -7.15
CA THR A 281 14.39 -3.73 -8.56
C THR A 281 12.92 -3.43 -8.87
N ALA A 282 12.72 -2.41 -9.71
CA ALA A 282 11.43 -2.02 -10.26
C ALA A 282 11.46 -2.02 -11.78
N GLU A 283 10.30 -2.24 -12.37
CA GLU A 283 10.10 -2.27 -13.82
C GLU A 283 8.67 -1.87 -14.18
N ILE A 284 8.49 -1.32 -15.38
CA ILE A 284 7.21 -0.90 -15.91
C ILE A 284 6.77 -1.86 -17.02
N TYR A 285 5.54 -2.36 -16.91
CA TYR A 285 4.82 -3.01 -18.01
C TYR A 285 4.03 -1.97 -18.82
N ASN A 286 4.25 -1.93 -20.13
CA ASN A 286 3.47 -1.11 -21.06
C ASN A 286 2.53 -2.01 -21.88
N ALA A 287 1.21 -1.80 -21.74
CA ALA A 287 0.19 -2.64 -22.35
C ALA A 287 0.19 -2.60 -23.89
N THR A 288 0.43 -1.44 -24.49
CA THR A 288 0.46 -1.24 -25.96
C THR A 288 1.57 -2.03 -26.64
N SER A 289 2.76 -2.08 -26.02
CA SER A 289 3.91 -2.83 -26.54
C SER A 289 4.05 -4.25 -25.97
N GLN A 290 3.24 -4.58 -24.95
CA GLN A 290 3.28 -5.83 -24.17
C GLN A 290 4.69 -6.16 -23.62
N LYS A 291 5.44 -5.14 -23.23
CA LYS A 291 6.83 -5.27 -22.76
C LYS A 291 7.03 -4.74 -21.36
N PHE A 292 7.89 -5.44 -20.61
CA PHE A 292 8.52 -4.95 -19.40
C PHE A 292 9.77 -4.13 -19.73
N THR A 293 9.97 -3.02 -19.02
CA THR A 293 11.17 -2.17 -19.11
C THR A 293 11.66 -1.87 -17.70
N ALA A 294 12.93 -2.17 -17.42
CA ALA A 294 13.55 -1.85 -16.14
C ALA A 294 13.59 -0.32 -15.91
N VAL A 295 13.38 0.11 -14.67
CA VAL A 295 13.50 1.51 -14.24
C VAL A 295 14.46 1.63 -13.05
N GLY A 296 14.59 2.81 -12.46
CA GLY A 296 15.37 2.99 -11.23
C GLY A 296 14.95 1.98 -10.15
N SER A 297 15.91 1.50 -9.37
CA SER A 297 15.66 0.61 -8.23
C SER A 297 15.51 1.39 -6.93
N MET A 298 14.77 0.83 -5.98
CA MET A 298 14.73 1.32 -4.60
C MET A 298 16.12 1.24 -3.96
N GLN A 299 16.37 2.09 -2.96
CA GLN A 299 17.55 2.00 -2.11
C GLN A 299 17.51 0.74 -1.23
N TYR A 300 16.33 0.34 -0.77
CA TYR A 300 16.15 -0.82 0.11
C TYR A 300 15.44 -1.97 -0.61
N ARG A 301 15.84 -3.21 -0.29
CA ARG A 301 15.17 -4.43 -0.78
C ARG A 301 13.92 -4.67 0.06
N ARG A 302 12.82 -5.03 -0.61
CA ARG A 302 11.51 -5.17 0.05
C ARG A 302 10.68 -6.28 -0.59
N GLY A 303 10.42 -7.35 0.14
CA GLY A 303 9.29 -8.25 -0.08
C GLY A 303 8.12 -7.88 0.85
N ALA A 304 6.87 -8.16 0.43
CA ALA A 304 5.67 -7.89 1.21
C ALA A 304 5.48 -6.41 1.65
N LEU A 305 5.93 -5.50 0.78
CA LEU A 305 5.63 -4.07 0.80
C LEU A 305 4.24 -3.77 0.22
N THR A 306 3.80 -2.52 0.35
CA THR A 306 2.70 -1.97 -0.46
C THR A 306 3.17 -0.86 -1.38
N LEU A 307 2.36 -0.54 -2.40
CA LEU A 307 2.52 0.62 -3.27
C LEU A 307 1.22 1.41 -3.28
N THR A 308 1.29 2.73 -3.10
CA THR A 308 0.15 3.63 -3.20
C THR A 308 0.45 4.73 -4.21
N LEU A 309 -0.32 4.79 -5.30
CA LEU A 309 -0.29 5.93 -6.23
C LEU A 309 -0.91 7.15 -5.54
N LEU A 310 -0.13 8.23 -5.39
CA LEU A 310 -0.58 9.47 -4.76
C LEU A 310 -1.26 10.40 -5.77
N PRO A 311 -2.08 11.38 -5.32
CA PRO A 311 -2.68 12.39 -6.21
C PRO A 311 -1.66 13.21 -7.02
N SER A 312 -0.41 13.31 -6.55
CA SER A 312 0.71 13.92 -7.28
C SER A 312 1.24 13.10 -8.46
N GLY A 313 0.73 11.87 -8.68
CA GLY A 313 1.21 10.92 -9.68
C GLY A 313 2.44 10.12 -9.25
N LYS A 314 3.08 10.44 -8.12
CA LYS A 314 4.18 9.64 -7.55
C LYS A 314 3.64 8.40 -6.84
N VAL A 315 4.44 7.35 -6.75
CA VAL A 315 4.07 6.12 -6.02
C VAL A 315 4.86 6.04 -4.71
N LEU A 316 4.14 5.92 -3.58
CA LEU A 316 4.72 5.67 -2.27
C LEU A 316 4.88 4.16 -2.04
N ALA A 317 6.11 3.71 -1.79
CA ALA A 317 6.45 2.38 -1.31
C ALA A 317 6.58 2.39 0.22
N VAL A 318 5.83 1.52 0.89
CA VAL A 318 5.74 1.47 2.36
C VAL A 318 6.18 0.09 2.88
N GLY A 319 7.03 0.12 3.93
CA GLY A 319 7.45 -1.08 4.67
C GLY A 319 8.07 -2.18 3.81
N GLY A 320 7.67 -3.42 4.08
CA GLY A 320 8.28 -4.64 3.53
C GLY A 320 9.46 -5.14 4.38
N ALA A 321 10.00 -6.29 4.00
CA ALA A 321 11.12 -6.95 4.68
C ALA A 321 12.18 -7.45 3.69
N ASP A 322 13.42 -7.55 4.15
CA ASP A 322 14.46 -8.42 3.61
C ASP A 322 14.81 -9.44 4.70
N TRP A 323 14.32 -10.67 4.52
CA TRP A 323 14.55 -11.79 5.46
C TRP A 323 15.96 -12.37 5.40
N THR A 324 16.75 -12.03 4.38
CA THR A 324 18.17 -12.41 4.25
C THR A 324 19.03 -11.50 5.12
N LEU A 325 18.65 -10.23 5.23
CA LEU A 325 19.29 -9.23 6.11
C LEU A 325 18.63 -9.15 7.49
N GLY A 326 17.44 -9.73 7.69
CA GLY A 326 16.66 -9.61 8.92
C GLY A 326 16.09 -8.20 9.15
N THR A 327 15.93 -7.40 8.09
CA THR A 327 15.56 -5.98 8.20
C THR A 327 14.15 -5.68 7.68
N LYS A 328 13.48 -4.71 8.30
CA LYS A 328 12.23 -4.10 7.82
C LYS A 328 12.47 -2.59 7.69
N PRO A 329 12.70 -2.04 6.48
CA PRO A 329 13.17 -0.67 6.36
C PRO A 329 12.10 0.34 6.81
N LEU A 330 12.45 1.17 7.80
CA LEU A 330 11.59 2.26 8.31
C LEU A 330 11.38 3.34 7.24
N VAL A 331 12.43 3.67 6.50
CA VAL A 331 12.39 4.66 5.40
C VAL A 331 11.35 4.24 4.37
N CYS A 332 10.40 5.10 4.03
CA CYS A 332 9.55 4.92 2.86
C CYS A 332 10.19 5.57 1.63
N GLU A 333 9.82 5.13 0.43
CA GLU A 333 10.43 5.60 -0.82
C GLU A 333 9.35 6.08 -1.79
N LEU A 334 9.63 7.17 -2.51
CA LEU A 334 8.78 7.71 -3.57
C LEU A 334 9.39 7.39 -4.94
N TYR A 335 8.61 6.74 -5.80
CA TYR A 335 8.90 6.63 -7.22
C TYR A 335 8.30 7.81 -7.97
N ASP A 336 9.12 8.47 -8.77
CA ASP A 336 8.69 9.51 -9.71
C ASP A 336 8.59 8.90 -11.12
N PRO A 337 7.39 8.81 -11.74
CA PRO A 337 7.24 8.20 -13.05
C PRO A 337 7.81 9.05 -14.20
N VAL A 338 8.03 10.36 -14.00
CA VAL A 338 8.59 11.26 -15.02
C VAL A 338 10.09 11.03 -15.15
N THR A 339 10.81 11.02 -14.03
CA THR A 339 12.27 10.76 -14.03
C THR A 339 12.61 9.27 -14.00
N ARG A 340 11.65 8.41 -13.63
CA ARG A 340 11.79 6.96 -13.44
C ARG A 340 12.80 6.57 -12.35
N THR A 341 12.91 7.41 -11.33
CA THR A 341 13.84 7.25 -10.19
C THR A 341 13.12 7.15 -8.87
N TRP A 342 13.78 6.59 -7.87
CA TRP A 342 13.33 6.57 -6.48
C TRP A 342 14.05 7.64 -5.65
N SER A 343 13.36 8.15 -4.63
CA SER A 343 13.92 9.02 -3.59
C SER A 343 13.35 8.65 -2.23
N ASN A 344 14.16 8.66 -1.18
CA ASN A 344 13.68 8.48 0.19
C ASN A 344 12.67 9.60 0.56
N THR A 345 11.65 9.24 1.32
CA THR A 345 10.75 10.16 2.01
C THR A 345 10.81 9.87 3.53
N SER A 346 9.82 10.31 4.28
CA SER A 346 9.75 10.09 5.73
C SER A 346 9.71 8.62 6.14
N MET A 347 10.09 8.37 7.39
CA MET A 347 10.21 7.04 7.96
C MET A 347 8.96 6.68 8.77
N LEU A 348 8.55 5.42 8.71
CA LEU A 348 7.61 4.80 9.65
C LEU A 348 8.19 4.83 11.06
N ASN A 349 7.32 4.87 12.06
CA ASN A 349 7.67 4.69 13.47
C ASN A 349 7.99 3.21 13.77
N HIS A 350 7.37 2.26 13.04
CA HIS A 350 7.66 0.83 13.14
C HIS A 350 7.80 0.16 11.76
N GLY A 351 8.78 -0.73 11.63
CA GLY A 351 9.09 -1.43 10.38
C GLY A 351 8.13 -2.60 10.18
N ARG A 352 7.34 -2.57 9.10
CA ARG A 352 6.20 -3.49 8.93
C ARG A 352 6.15 -4.18 7.57
N ASN A 353 5.83 -5.47 7.54
CA ASN A 353 5.54 -6.25 6.32
C ASN A 353 4.23 -7.04 6.44
N PHE A 354 3.62 -7.41 5.31
CA PHE A 354 2.25 -7.98 5.25
C PHE A 354 1.19 -7.13 5.99
N HIS A 355 1.43 -5.82 6.01
CA HIS A 355 0.51 -4.78 6.45
C HIS A 355 -0.39 -4.36 5.27
N GLN A 356 -1.33 -3.46 5.50
CA GLN A 356 -2.13 -2.84 4.44
C GLN A 356 -1.95 -1.33 4.42
N THR A 357 -2.01 -0.74 3.22
CA THR A 357 -2.09 0.71 3.02
C THR A 357 -3.30 1.10 2.20
N VAL A 358 -3.96 2.18 2.59
CA VAL A 358 -5.12 2.72 1.88
C VAL A 358 -4.96 4.23 1.70
N LEU A 359 -5.13 4.69 0.46
CA LEU A 359 -5.20 6.11 0.16
C LEU A 359 -6.57 6.65 0.58
N LEU A 360 -6.54 7.66 1.45
CA LEU A 360 -7.67 8.52 1.76
C LEU A 360 -7.34 9.94 1.24
N ASN A 361 -8.35 10.81 1.14
CA ASN A 361 -8.29 12.06 0.36
C ASN A 361 -6.99 12.88 0.54
N ASN A 362 -6.48 12.97 1.78
CA ASN A 362 -5.33 13.81 2.13
C ASN A 362 -4.16 13.03 2.77
N PHE A 363 -4.26 11.69 2.88
CA PHE A 363 -3.25 10.88 3.56
C PHE A 363 -3.28 9.40 3.17
N VAL A 364 -2.15 8.72 3.31
CA VAL A 364 -2.10 7.25 3.26
C VAL A 364 -2.17 6.71 4.68
N LEU A 365 -3.19 5.91 4.97
CA LEU A 365 -3.28 5.12 6.20
C LEU A 365 -2.50 3.81 6.00
N THR A 366 -1.55 3.50 6.88
CA THR A 366 -0.96 2.16 7.02
C THR A 366 -1.43 1.52 8.32
N THR A 367 -1.66 0.21 8.33
CA THR A 367 -2.15 -0.49 9.52
C THR A 367 -1.72 -1.95 9.58
N GLY A 368 -1.53 -2.47 10.80
CA GLY A 368 -1.23 -3.87 11.06
C GLY A 368 0.08 -4.37 10.46
N GLY A 369 0.13 -5.67 10.18
CA GLY A 369 1.30 -6.40 9.71
C GLY A 369 2.20 -6.90 10.85
N TYR A 370 3.44 -7.25 10.50
CA TYR A 370 4.44 -7.78 11.43
C TYR A 370 5.56 -6.75 11.66
N ASP A 371 5.82 -6.35 12.91
CA ASP A 371 6.86 -5.38 13.30
C ASP A 371 8.30 -5.90 13.09
N GLU A 372 9.32 -5.07 13.34
CA GLU A 372 10.74 -5.45 13.32
C GLU A 372 11.07 -6.75 14.10
N ASN A 373 10.35 -7.05 15.18
CA ASN A 373 10.51 -8.26 16.01
C ASN A 373 9.66 -9.44 15.51
N SER A 374 8.92 -9.27 14.43
CA SER A 374 7.92 -10.20 13.86
C SER A 374 6.71 -10.48 14.76
N ASN A 375 6.39 -9.58 15.69
CA ASN A 375 5.10 -9.56 16.38
C ASN A 375 4.02 -9.02 15.44
N ILE A 376 2.79 -9.52 15.58
CA ILE A 376 1.64 -8.95 14.89
C ILE A 376 1.18 -7.70 15.65
N VAL A 377 1.13 -6.56 14.98
CA VAL A 377 0.85 -5.26 15.61
C VAL A 377 -0.56 -4.75 15.37
N THR A 378 -1.05 -3.94 16.32
CA THR A 378 -2.27 -3.13 16.22
C THR A 378 -2.01 -1.73 15.64
N SER A 379 -0.75 -1.30 15.57
CA SER A 379 -0.41 0.10 15.27
C SER A 379 -0.83 0.51 13.86
N SER A 380 -1.40 1.71 13.78
CA SER A 380 -1.70 2.39 12.52
C SER A 380 -0.89 3.69 12.45
N GLU A 381 -0.52 4.10 11.24
CA GLU A 381 0.18 5.37 11.02
C GLU A 381 -0.38 6.06 9.78
N THR A 382 -0.30 7.40 9.72
CA THR A 382 -0.78 8.21 8.60
C THR A 382 0.33 9.06 7.99
N TYR A 383 0.47 8.99 6.66
CA TYR A 383 1.40 9.79 5.86
C TYR A 383 0.64 10.89 5.14
N ASN A 384 0.83 12.13 5.58
CA ASN A 384 0.27 13.33 4.95
C ASN A 384 1.22 13.79 3.82
N PHE A 385 0.67 14.25 2.70
CA PHE A 385 1.40 14.57 1.47
C PHE A 385 0.90 15.86 0.79
#